data_AF-A0A1Y5DTT2-F1
#
_entry.id   AF-A0A1Y5DTT2-F1
#
_cell.length_a   1.000
_cell.length_b   1.000
_cell.length_c   1.000
_cell.angle_alpha   90.00
_cell.angle_beta   90.00
_cell.angle_gamma   90.00
#
_symmetry.space_group_name_H-M   'P 1'
#
loop_
_entity.id
_entity.type
_entity.pdbx_description
1 polymer ?
#
loop_
_entity_poly.entity_id
_entity_poly.type
_entity_poly.pdbx_seq_one_letter_code
_entity_poly.pdbx_strand_id
1 'polypeptide(L)'
;MLDIFLADESATLELGKQLAQLCPTSQFTLFLEGELGAGKTTLSRGLLRALGHQGNVKSPTYTLVERYDLASRTVFHFDLYRVIDPEELDYLGLDDYFSNQSLCIVEWPSQGSDYLPTADLIIEISYKNHSRNVKITAHTPAGENVLEQVNN
;
A
#
# COMPACT_ATOMS: atom_id res chain seq x y z
N MET A 1 5.95 5.37 15.04
CA MET A 1 6.88 4.81 14.04
C MET A 1 7.33 3.44 14.51
N LEU A 2 7.45 2.47 13.60
CA LEU A 2 7.87 1.09 13.87
C LEU A 2 8.88 0.63 12.82
N ASP A 3 9.93 -0.07 13.23
CA ASP A 3 10.93 -0.68 12.35
C ASP A 3 10.84 -2.21 12.41
N ILE A 4 10.78 -2.87 11.26
CA ILE A 4 10.58 -4.32 11.13
C ILE A 4 11.63 -4.89 10.18
N PHE A 5 12.39 -5.87 10.70
CA PHE A 5 13.28 -6.66 9.87
C PHE A 5 12.53 -7.80 9.17
N LEU A 6 12.65 -7.89 7.85
CA LEU A 6 12.06 -8.94 7.04
C LEU A 6 13.16 -9.79 6.42
N ALA A 7 13.31 -11.02 6.90
CA ALA A 7 14.42 -11.89 6.51
C ALA A 7 14.41 -12.25 5.01
N ASP A 8 13.22 -12.40 4.42
CA ASP A 8 13.02 -12.86 3.05
C ASP A 8 11.70 -12.37 2.44
N GLU A 9 11.37 -12.85 1.24
CA GLU A 9 10.11 -12.55 0.54
C GLU A 9 8.89 -13.01 1.33
N SER A 10 8.96 -14.18 1.99
CA SER A 10 7.85 -14.73 2.77
C SER A 10 7.51 -13.83 3.96
N ALA A 11 8.52 -13.26 4.62
CA ALA A 11 8.30 -12.26 5.68
C ALA A 11 7.60 -11.00 5.16
N THR A 12 7.89 -10.58 3.93
CA THR A 12 7.20 -9.44 3.28
C THR A 12 5.74 -9.76 2.97
N LEU A 13 5.46 -10.99 2.51
CA LEU A 13 4.09 -11.45 2.27
C LEU A 13 3.30 -11.55 3.57
N GLU A 14 3.91 -12.04 4.65
CA GLU A 14 3.27 -12.15 5.96
C GLU A 14 2.97 -10.78 6.56
N LEU A 15 3.87 -9.79 6.44
CA LEU A 15 3.58 -8.41 6.84
C LEU A 15 2.35 -7.86 6.08
N GLY A 16 2.28 -8.10 4.77
CA GLY A 16 1.11 -7.70 3.96
C GLY A 16 -0.18 -8.34 4.46
N LYS A 17 -0.13 -9.63 4.83
CA LYS A 17 -1.26 -10.35 5.40
C LYS A 17 -1.68 -9.82 6.77
N GLN A 18 -0.73 -9.48 7.65
CA GLN A 18 -1.03 -8.85 8.94
C GLN A 18 -1.72 -7.50 8.73
N LEU A 19 -1.18 -6.65 7.85
CA LEU A 19 -1.79 -5.36 7.52
C LEU A 19 -3.21 -5.53 6.96
N ALA A 20 -3.45 -6.52 6.10
CA ALA A 20 -4.80 -6.81 5.59
C ALA A 20 -5.83 -7.08 6.69
N GLN A 21 -5.42 -7.78 7.76
CA GLN A 21 -6.29 -8.14 8.88
C GLN A 21 -6.54 -6.96 9.83
N LEU A 22 -5.57 -6.08 9.97
CA LEU A 22 -5.62 -4.95 10.90
C LEU A 22 -6.24 -3.69 10.30
N CYS A 23 -6.10 -3.47 9.00
CA CYS A 23 -6.69 -2.31 8.33
C CYS A 23 -8.22 -2.34 8.46
N PRO A 24 -8.88 -1.23 8.81
CA PRO A 24 -10.32 -1.17 8.94
C PRO A 24 -11.03 -1.38 7.59
N THR A 25 -12.32 -1.68 7.64
CA THR A 25 -13.19 -1.76 6.45
C THR A 25 -13.69 -0.40 5.98
N SER A 26 -13.44 0.68 6.74
CA SER A 26 -13.65 2.05 6.27
C SER A 26 -12.61 2.44 5.22
N GLN A 27 -12.71 3.65 4.68
CA GLN A 27 -11.66 4.20 3.82
C GLN A 27 -10.32 4.16 4.58
N PHE A 28 -9.27 3.67 3.91
CA PHE A 28 -7.90 3.61 4.44
C PHE A 28 -6.87 3.70 3.29
N THR A 29 -5.76 4.40 3.49
CA THR A 29 -4.73 4.64 2.48
C THR A 29 -3.35 4.21 2.99
N LEU A 30 -2.69 3.36 2.22
CA LEU A 30 -1.32 2.90 2.42
C LEU A 30 -0.41 3.48 1.34
N PHE A 31 0.64 4.16 1.77
CA PHE A 31 1.71 4.63 0.89
C PHE A 31 2.90 3.67 0.99
N LEU A 32 3.33 3.14 -0.15
CA LEU A 32 4.46 2.23 -0.26
C LEU A 32 5.63 2.93 -0.95
N GLU A 33 6.66 3.20 -0.18
CA GLU A 33 7.88 3.86 -0.63
C GLU A 33 9.08 2.89 -0.62
N GLY A 34 10.06 3.17 -1.48
CA GLY A 34 11.29 2.38 -1.56
C GLY A 34 11.80 2.23 -2.98
N GLU A 35 13.05 1.81 -3.11
CA GLU A 35 13.71 1.65 -4.41
C GLU A 35 13.01 0.63 -5.33
N LEU A 36 13.37 0.65 -6.62
CA LEU A 36 12.90 -0.34 -7.58
C LEU A 36 13.33 -1.75 -7.13
N GLY A 37 12.37 -2.66 -7.01
CA GLY A 37 12.62 -4.03 -6.54
C GLY A 37 12.69 -4.18 -5.01
N ALA A 38 12.47 -3.10 -4.24
CA ALA A 38 12.49 -3.16 -2.77
C ALA A 38 11.42 -4.10 -2.18
N GLY A 39 10.35 -4.40 -2.92
CA GLY A 39 9.32 -5.37 -2.51
C GLY A 39 7.93 -4.78 -2.29
N LYS A 40 7.69 -3.53 -2.71
CA LYS A 40 6.39 -2.85 -2.65
C LYS A 40 5.24 -3.72 -3.20
N THR A 41 5.33 -4.15 -4.45
CA THR A 41 4.32 -5.05 -5.05
C THR A 41 4.22 -6.42 -4.36
N THR A 42 5.31 -6.92 -3.74
CA THR A 42 5.26 -8.16 -2.94
C THR A 42 4.42 -7.94 -1.68
N LEU A 43 4.58 -6.81 -0.99
CA LEU A 43 3.74 -6.44 0.14
C LEU A 43 2.27 -6.32 -0.27
N SER A 44 1.97 -5.59 -1.36
CA SER A 44 0.62 -5.45 -1.94
C SER A 44 -0.01 -6.81 -2.25
N ARG A 45 0.78 -7.76 -2.78
CA ARG A 45 0.34 -9.13 -3.07
C ARG A 45 -0.01 -9.91 -1.81
N GLY A 46 0.81 -9.82 -0.76
CA GLY A 46 0.51 -10.45 0.53
C GLY A 46 -0.82 -9.94 1.10
N LEU A 47 -1.01 -8.63 1.04
CA LEU A 47 -2.21 -7.94 1.48
C LEU A 47 -3.46 -8.38 0.68
N LEU A 48 -3.42 -8.27 -0.65
CA LEU A 48 -4.55 -8.62 -1.52
C LEU A 48 -4.97 -10.09 -1.41
N ARG A 49 -4.00 -11.00 -1.31
CA ARG A 49 -4.28 -12.44 -1.11
C ARG A 49 -4.93 -12.71 0.23
N ALA A 50 -4.48 -12.06 1.29
CA ALA A 50 -5.06 -12.20 2.62
C ALA A 50 -6.51 -11.70 2.68
N LEU A 51 -6.87 -10.72 1.85
CA LEU A 51 -8.25 -10.25 1.68
C LEU A 51 -9.10 -11.13 0.74
N GLY A 52 -8.54 -12.22 0.21
CA GLY A 52 -9.27 -13.21 -0.56
C GLY A 52 -9.05 -13.20 -2.07
N HIS A 53 -8.22 -12.29 -2.61
CA HIS A 53 -7.92 -12.31 -4.06
C HIS A 53 -7.16 -13.58 -4.46
N GLN A 54 -7.67 -14.30 -5.45
CA GLN A 54 -7.09 -15.56 -5.94
C GLN A 54 -6.29 -15.39 -7.24
N GLY A 55 -6.36 -14.21 -7.87
CA GLY A 55 -5.71 -13.94 -9.14
C GLY A 55 -4.23 -13.58 -9.00
N ASN A 56 -3.62 -13.29 -10.15
CA ASN A 56 -2.30 -12.67 -10.18
C ASN A 56 -2.39 -11.25 -9.61
N VAL A 57 -1.37 -10.85 -8.86
CA VAL A 57 -1.15 -9.46 -8.44
C VAL A 57 0.15 -9.01 -9.06
N LYS A 58 0.05 -8.06 -9.99
CA LYS A 58 1.17 -7.40 -10.65
C LYS A 58 1.07 -5.91 -10.35
N SER A 59 2.19 -5.20 -10.44
CA SER A 59 2.15 -3.74 -10.37
C SER A 59 1.39 -3.20 -11.59
N PRO A 60 0.43 -2.29 -11.42
CA PRO A 60 -0.30 -1.64 -12.50
C PRO A 60 0.50 -0.50 -13.14
N THR A 61 1.81 -0.64 -13.34
CA THR A 61 2.70 0.45 -13.81
C THR A 61 2.22 1.15 -15.09
N TYR A 62 1.50 0.44 -15.98
CA TYR A 62 1.00 0.99 -17.25
C TYR A 62 -0.47 1.38 -17.20
N THR A 63 -1.28 0.75 -16.34
CA THR A 63 -2.70 1.10 -16.16
C THR A 63 -2.89 2.15 -15.07
N LEU A 64 -1.82 2.48 -14.33
CA LEU A 64 -1.74 3.33 -13.14
C LEU A 64 -2.50 2.80 -11.94
N VAL A 65 -3.70 2.25 -12.15
CA VAL A 65 -4.56 1.67 -11.11
C VAL A 65 -5.09 0.30 -11.55
N GLU A 66 -5.22 -0.60 -10.58
CA GLU A 66 -5.97 -1.86 -10.70
C GLU A 66 -7.01 -1.93 -9.57
N ARG A 67 -8.25 -2.28 -9.93
CA ARG A 67 -9.35 -2.45 -8.99
C ARG A 67 -9.54 -3.92 -8.63
N TYR A 68 -9.66 -4.20 -7.34
CA TYR A 68 -9.97 -5.53 -6.82
C TYR A 68 -11.26 -5.46 -5.99
N ASP A 69 -12.30 -6.12 -6.47
CA ASP A 69 -13.57 -6.28 -5.76
C ASP A 69 -13.51 -7.49 -4.83
N LEU A 70 -13.43 -7.24 -3.53
CA LEU A 70 -13.32 -8.28 -2.50
C LEU A 70 -14.57 -8.33 -1.64
N ALA A 71 -14.76 -9.42 -0.90
CA ALA A 71 -16.02 -9.73 -0.23
C ALA A 71 -16.50 -8.63 0.75
N SER A 72 -15.58 -7.91 1.40
CA SER A 72 -15.89 -6.92 2.43
C SER A 72 -15.51 -5.47 2.08
N ARG A 73 -14.76 -5.25 0.98
CA ARG A 73 -14.31 -3.92 0.55
C ARG A 73 -13.75 -3.93 -0.87
N THR A 74 -13.59 -2.75 -1.45
CA THR A 74 -12.82 -2.57 -2.68
C THR A 74 -11.37 -2.26 -2.33
N VAL A 75 -10.41 -2.80 -3.07
CA VAL A 75 -9.00 -2.38 -3.01
C VAL A 75 -8.61 -1.75 -4.33
N PHE A 76 -7.99 -0.57 -4.26
CA PHE A 76 -7.37 0.08 -5.41
C PHE A 76 -5.86 0.06 -5.23
N HIS A 77 -5.17 -0.61 -6.14
CA HIS A 77 -3.72 -0.65 -6.18
C HIS A 77 -3.24 0.34 -7.23
N PHE A 78 -2.52 1.37 -6.80
CA PHE A 78 -1.89 2.34 -7.67
C PHE A 78 -0.38 2.08 -7.76
N ASP A 79 0.19 2.28 -8.94
CA ASP A 79 1.64 2.41 -9.12
C ASP A 79 1.93 3.64 -9.98
N LEU A 80 2.50 4.65 -9.33
CA LEU A 80 2.73 5.96 -9.93
C LEU A 80 4.15 6.12 -10.49
N TYR A 81 4.95 5.04 -10.57
CA TYR A 81 6.35 5.09 -10.99
C TYR A 81 6.58 5.80 -12.34
N ARG A 82 5.58 5.75 -13.24
CA ARG A 82 5.63 6.34 -14.58
C ARG A 82 4.91 7.67 -14.72
N VAL A 83 4.27 8.16 -13.66
CA VAL A 83 3.65 9.49 -13.66
C VAL A 83 4.79 10.51 -13.70
N ILE A 84 4.82 11.32 -14.76
CA ILE A 84 5.81 12.39 -14.93
C ILE A 84 5.19 13.72 -14.52
N ASP A 85 3.92 13.92 -14.90
CA ASP A 85 3.14 15.09 -14.53
C ASP A 85 2.03 14.68 -13.55
N PRO A 86 2.11 15.10 -12.27
CA PRO A 86 1.09 14.77 -11.27
C PRO A 86 -0.31 15.29 -11.63
N GLU A 87 -0.44 16.32 -12.49
CA GLU A 87 -1.73 16.80 -13.00
C GLU A 87 -2.51 15.70 -13.76
N GLU A 88 -1.84 14.67 -14.28
CA GLU A 88 -2.48 13.51 -14.89
C GLU A 88 -3.43 12.78 -13.91
N LEU A 89 -3.18 12.90 -12.60
CA LEU A 89 -3.99 12.27 -11.57
C LEU A 89 -5.36 12.96 -11.38
N ASP A 90 -5.46 14.28 -11.60
CA ASP A 90 -6.74 14.98 -11.54
C ASP A 90 -7.73 14.43 -12.57
N TYR A 91 -7.24 14.08 -13.77
CA TYR A 91 -8.07 13.50 -14.82
C TYR A 91 -8.51 12.06 -14.55
N LEU A 92 -7.84 11.34 -13.63
CA LEU A 92 -8.26 10.00 -13.23
C LEU A 92 -9.52 10.01 -12.37
N GLY A 93 -9.86 11.14 -11.75
CA GLY A 93 -10.96 11.25 -10.80
C GLY A 93 -10.64 10.55 -9.48
N LEU A 94 -9.53 10.94 -8.83
CA LEU A 94 -9.05 10.30 -7.59
C LEU A 94 -10.12 10.18 -6.49
N ASP A 95 -11.01 11.17 -6.38
CA ASP A 95 -12.07 11.21 -5.38
C ASP A 95 -12.97 9.95 -5.37
N ASP A 96 -13.19 9.33 -6.52
CA ASP A 96 -14.03 8.12 -6.63
C ASP A 96 -13.34 6.89 -6.00
N TYR A 97 -12.00 6.87 -6.00
CA TYR A 97 -11.20 5.76 -5.48
C TYR A 97 -11.02 5.84 -3.97
N PHE A 98 -10.88 7.04 -3.41
CA PHE A 98 -10.75 7.28 -1.98
C PHE A 98 -12.12 7.40 -1.30
N SER A 99 -13.06 6.54 -1.69
CA SER A 99 -14.45 6.57 -1.25
C SER A 99 -14.71 5.65 -0.05
N ASN A 100 -15.96 5.68 0.45
CA ASN A 100 -16.35 4.88 1.60
C ASN A 100 -16.09 3.37 1.36
N GLN A 101 -15.38 2.74 2.29
CA GLN A 101 -14.99 1.32 2.25
C GLN A 101 -13.97 0.93 1.18
N SER A 102 -13.09 1.85 0.78
CA SER A 102 -11.92 1.53 -0.06
C SER A 102 -10.65 1.33 0.78
N LEU A 103 -9.83 0.33 0.42
CA LEU A 103 -8.40 0.38 0.75
C LEU A 103 -7.62 0.84 -0.48
N CYS A 104 -6.87 1.92 -0.36
CA CYS A 104 -5.94 2.36 -1.39
C CYS A 104 -4.51 1.96 -1.04
N ILE A 105 -3.82 1.31 -1.98
CA ILE A 105 -2.39 0.98 -1.88
C ILE A 105 -1.69 1.78 -2.96
N VAL A 106 -0.85 2.74 -2.60
CA VAL A 106 -0.17 3.62 -3.55
C VAL A 106 1.32 3.34 -3.53
N GLU A 107 1.84 2.74 -4.59
CA GLU A 107 3.29 2.64 -4.83
C GLU A 107 3.81 3.93 -5.47
N TRP A 108 4.98 4.39 -5.02
CA TRP A 108 5.60 5.65 -5.47
C TRP A 108 4.73 6.91 -5.26
N PRO A 109 4.14 7.11 -4.06
CA PRO A 109 3.26 8.24 -3.81
C PRO A 109 3.94 9.60 -4.00
N SER A 110 5.27 9.69 -3.87
CA SER A 110 6.05 10.88 -4.24
C SER A 110 5.78 11.41 -5.65
N GLN A 111 5.42 10.56 -6.62
CA GLN A 111 5.07 11.01 -7.98
C GLN A 111 3.66 11.63 -8.06
N GLY A 112 2.80 11.35 -7.09
CA GLY A 112 1.48 11.98 -7.00
C GLY A 112 1.46 13.32 -6.28
N SER A 113 2.53 13.66 -5.54
CA SER A 113 2.68 14.95 -4.85
C SER A 113 1.41 15.35 -4.05
N ASP A 114 0.98 16.60 -4.14
CA ASP A 114 -0.17 17.14 -3.38
C ASP A 114 -1.55 16.69 -3.91
N TYR A 115 -1.60 15.91 -5.00
CA TYR A 115 -2.85 15.38 -5.57
C TYR A 115 -3.35 14.15 -4.82
N LEU A 116 -2.49 13.48 -4.05
CA LEU A 116 -2.90 12.35 -3.25
C LEU A 116 -3.42 12.81 -1.89
N PRO A 117 -4.46 12.15 -1.34
CA PRO A 117 -4.89 12.40 0.02
C PRO A 117 -3.80 11.97 1.01
N THR A 118 -3.90 12.46 2.24
CA THR A 118 -3.04 12.02 3.33
C THR A 118 -3.16 10.51 3.53
N ALA A 119 -2.02 9.82 3.57
CA ALA A 119 -1.99 8.40 3.90
C ALA A 119 -2.32 8.16 5.37
N ASP A 120 -2.93 7.03 5.70
CA ASP A 120 -3.04 6.58 7.08
C ASP A 120 -1.69 6.02 7.56
N LEU A 121 -1.04 5.22 6.70
CA LEU A 121 0.30 4.69 6.93
C LEU A 121 1.22 4.93 5.74
N ILE A 122 2.45 5.36 6.03
CA ILE A 122 3.58 5.33 5.10
C ILE A 122 4.48 4.16 5.47
N ILE A 123 4.76 3.30 4.50
CA ILE A 123 5.57 2.09 4.63
C ILE A 123 6.78 2.23 3.71
N GLU A 124 7.93 2.51 4.31
CA GLU A 124 9.20 2.65 3.61
C GLU A 124 9.94 1.29 3.62
N ILE A 125 10.21 0.73 2.44
CA ILE A 125 10.89 -0.56 2.28
C ILE A 125 12.30 -0.32 1.73
N SER A 126 13.31 -0.78 2.46
CA SER A 126 14.72 -0.62 2.11
C SER A 126 15.46 -1.95 2.04
N TYR A 127 16.48 -2.03 1.19
CA TYR A 127 17.35 -3.19 1.11
C TYR A 127 18.23 -3.32 2.34
N LYS A 128 18.43 -4.56 2.79
CA LYS A 128 19.47 -4.92 3.75
C LYS A 128 20.11 -6.23 3.31
N ASN A 129 21.12 -6.16 2.46
CA ASN A 129 21.71 -7.34 1.80
C ASN A 129 20.62 -8.19 1.10
N HIS A 130 20.45 -9.45 1.50
CA HIS A 130 19.42 -10.36 0.98
C HIS A 130 18.04 -10.21 1.67
N SER A 131 17.92 -9.32 2.64
CA SER A 131 16.72 -9.07 3.44
C SER A 131 16.13 -7.67 3.19
N ARG A 132 15.07 -7.30 3.89
CA ARG A 132 14.50 -5.94 3.88
C ARG A 132 14.41 -5.38 5.30
N ASN A 133 14.49 -4.05 5.39
CA ASN A 133 14.03 -3.33 6.56
C ASN A 133 12.81 -2.49 6.15
N VAL A 134 11.75 -2.56 6.95
CA VAL A 134 10.52 -1.80 6.75
C VAL A 134 10.33 -0.84 7.89
N LYS A 135 10.11 0.43 7.56
CA LYS A 135 9.75 1.47 8.52
C LYS A 135 8.32 1.90 8.25
N ILE A 136 7.47 1.82 9.27
CA ILE A 136 6.05 2.18 9.20
C ILE A 136 5.80 3.42 10.06
N THR A 137 5.21 4.44 9.45
CA THR A 137 4.83 5.69 10.11
C THR A 137 3.33 5.93 9.94
N ALA A 138 2.63 6.22 11.02
CA ALA A 138 1.23 6.58 11.00
C ALA A 138 1.05 8.10 10.89
N HIS A 139 0.03 8.52 10.15
CA HIS A 139 -0.28 9.93 9.90
C HIS A 139 -1.73 10.30 10.22
N THR A 140 -2.54 9.33 10.64
CA THR A 140 -3.93 9.52 11.08
C THR A 140 -4.20 8.68 12.34
N PRO A 141 -5.26 8.98 13.12
CA PRO A 141 -5.65 8.15 14.26
C PRO A 141 -5.96 6.69 13.89
N ALA A 142 -6.52 6.45 12.70
CA ALA A 142 -6.76 5.10 12.20
C ALA A 142 -5.44 4.38 11.91
N GLY A 143 -4.47 5.08 11.30
CA GLY A 143 -3.12 4.59 11.10
C GLY A 143 -2.40 4.28 12.42
N GLU A 144 -2.52 5.14 13.43
CA GLU A 144 -1.92 4.93 14.75
C GLU A 144 -2.45 3.65 15.40
N ASN A 145 -3.76 3.42 15.34
CA ASN A 145 -4.39 2.21 15.86
C ASN A 145 -3.86 0.94 15.16
N VAL A 146 -3.75 0.96 13.83
CA VAL A 146 -3.17 -0.16 13.08
C VAL A 146 -1.70 -0.36 13.46
N LEU A 147 -0.91 0.73 13.56
CA LEU A 147 0.51 0.67 13.88
C LEU A 147 0.77 0.07 15.27
N GLU A 148 -0.04 0.43 16.27
CA GLU A 148 0.02 -0.14 17.61
C GLU A 148 -0.24 -1.65 17.60
N GLN A 149 -1.21 -2.10 16.81
CA GLN A 149 -1.53 -3.53 16.69
C GLN A 149 -0.45 -4.33 15.95
N VAL A 150 0.25 -3.75 14.98
CA VAL A 150 1.39 -4.41 14.32
C VAL A 150 2.57 -4.62 15.27
N ASN A 151 2.72 -3.76 16.28
CA ASN A 151 3.82 -3.85 17.26
C ASN A 151 3.57 -4.85 18.40
N ASN A 152 2.33 -5.32 18.58
CA ASN A 152 1.92 -6.23 19.66
C ASN A 152 1.89 -7.69 19.20
#